data_AF-A0A967MSZ4-F1
#
_entry.id   AF-A0A967MSZ4-F1
#
_cell.length_a   1.000
_cell.length_b   1.000
_cell.length_c   1.000
_cell.angle_alpha   90.00
_cell.angle_beta   90.00
_cell.angle_gamma   90.00
#
_symmetry.space_group_name_H-M   'P 1'
#
loop_
_entity.id
_entity.type
_entity.pdbx_description
1 polymer ?
#
loop_
_entity_poly.entity_id
_entity_poly.type
_entity_poly.pdbx_seq_one_letter_code
_entity_poly.pdbx_strand_id
1 'polypeptide(L)'
;MTAPTDRALLDEALRRAIRYLDGIDARSVGADPAALEGLARLGGPLPDDGAAPIDVLALLDEAGSPATVACAGGRYFGFVTGGVLPAALAAGWLASAWDQNAFSTVSSPVGAAIEAIALEWLLDALALPPESGGAFVTGAT
;
A
#
# COMPACT_ATOMS: atom_id res chain seq x y z
N MET A 1 -4.51 -17.83 20.84
CA MET A 1 -5.92 -17.81 20.42
C MET A 1 -5.94 -17.11 19.07
N THR A 2 -6.04 -17.83 17.96
CA THR A 2 -6.12 -17.21 16.63
C THR A 2 -7.49 -16.55 16.53
N ALA A 3 -7.53 -15.21 16.46
CA ALA A 3 -8.77 -14.51 16.17
C ALA A 3 -9.31 -15.03 14.82
N PRO A 4 -10.61 -15.31 14.71
CA PRO A 4 -11.19 -15.68 13.42
C PRO A 4 -10.93 -14.57 12.40
N THR A 5 -10.64 -14.94 11.16
CA THR A 5 -10.44 -13.99 10.06
C THR A 5 -11.67 -13.07 9.93
N ASP A 6 -11.47 -11.76 10.11
CA ASP A 6 -12.52 -10.76 9.92
C ASP A 6 -12.71 -10.47 8.43
N ARG A 7 -13.38 -11.40 7.74
CA ARG A 7 -13.64 -11.29 6.30
C ARG A 7 -14.41 -10.02 5.94
N ALA A 8 -15.37 -9.62 6.77
CA ALA A 8 -16.18 -8.43 6.51
C ALA A 8 -15.31 -7.17 6.51
N LEU A 9 -14.36 -7.07 7.44
CA LEU A 9 -13.40 -5.97 7.48
C LEU A 9 -12.48 -5.94 6.25
N LEU A 10 -11.97 -7.10 5.81
CA LEU A 10 -11.12 -7.18 4.61
C LEU A 10 -11.89 -6.82 3.32
N ASP A 11 -13.13 -7.30 3.19
CA ASP A 11 -14.01 -6.97 2.06
C ASP A 11 -14.40 -5.48 2.06
N GLU A 12 -14.55 -4.86 3.24
CA GLU A 12 -14.73 -3.41 3.38
C GLU A 12 -13.51 -2.64 2.88
N ALA A 13 -12.31 -3.01 3.31
CA ALA A 13 -11.07 -2.35 2.91
C ALA A 13 -10.89 -2.43 1.38
N LEU A 14 -11.12 -3.61 0.80
CA LEU A 14 -11.12 -3.84 -0.65
C LEU A 14 -12.08 -2.87 -1.37
N ARG A 15 -13.34 -2.79 -0.92
CA ARG A 15 -14.34 -1.94 -1.56
C ARG A 15 -13.99 -0.46 -1.48
N ARG A 16 -13.46 0.00 -0.34
CA ARG A 16 -13.01 1.40 -0.17
C ARG A 16 -11.84 1.72 -1.09
N ALA A 17 -10.87 0.81 -1.19
CA ALA A 17 -9.73 0.95 -2.10
C ALA A 17 -10.16 1.00 -3.58
N ILE A 18 -11.08 0.12 -4.01
CA ILE A 18 -11.62 0.15 -5.38
C ILE A 18 -12.31 1.48 -5.65
N ARG A 19 -13.22 1.92 -4.76
CA ARG A 19 -13.91 3.20 -4.92
C ARG A 19 -12.94 4.38 -5.00
N TYR A 20 -11.86 4.36 -4.21
CA TYR A 20 -10.82 5.38 -4.27
C TYR A 20 -10.14 5.42 -5.65
N LEU A 21 -9.75 4.27 -6.19
CA LEU A 21 -9.08 4.15 -7.48
C LEU A 21 -10.01 4.53 -8.63
N ASP A 22 -11.25 4.04 -8.63
CA ASP A 22 -12.25 4.37 -9.67
C ASP A 22 -12.56 5.87 -9.73
N GLY A 23 -12.47 6.57 -8.60
CA GLY A 23 -12.73 8.00 -8.50
C GLY A 23 -11.50 8.90 -8.67
N ILE A 24 -10.29 8.36 -8.79
CA ILE A 24 -9.05 9.14 -8.65
C ILE A 24 -8.89 10.19 -9.74
N ASP A 25 -9.26 9.86 -10.98
CA ASP A 25 -9.10 10.77 -12.13
C ASP A 25 -10.04 11.98 -12.08
N ALA A 26 -11.18 11.85 -11.38
CA ALA A 26 -12.12 12.95 -11.19
C ALA A 26 -11.67 13.94 -10.10
N ARG A 27 -10.78 13.53 -9.18
CA ARG A 27 -10.33 14.35 -8.04
C ARG A 27 -9.31 15.40 -8.44
N SER A 28 -9.35 16.54 -7.75
CA SER A 28 -8.21 17.47 -7.73
C SER A 28 -6.94 16.73 -7.32
N VAL A 29 -5.82 17.12 -7.93
CA VAL A 29 -4.52 16.51 -7.68
C VAL A 29 -4.04 16.78 -6.26
N GLY A 30 -4.16 18.03 -5.81
CA GLY A 30 -3.87 18.44 -4.44
C GLY A 30 -5.10 18.31 -3.55
N ALA A 31 -4.87 17.97 -2.28
CA ALA A 31 -5.92 18.02 -1.26
C ALA A 31 -6.39 19.46 -1.03
N ASP A 32 -7.70 19.63 -0.93
CA ASP A 32 -8.32 20.92 -0.58
C ASP A 32 -8.07 21.25 0.91
N PRO A 33 -7.91 22.53 1.31
CA PRO A 33 -7.79 22.95 2.71
C PRO A 33 -8.78 22.27 3.68
N ALA A 34 -10.05 22.08 3.29
CA ALA A 34 -11.05 21.44 4.15
C ALA A 34 -10.74 19.96 4.41
N ALA A 35 -10.18 19.26 3.42
CA ALA A 35 -9.75 17.86 3.58
C ALA A 35 -8.54 17.76 4.52
N LEU A 36 -7.62 18.73 4.45
CA LEU A 36 -6.46 18.81 5.34
C LEU A 36 -6.88 19.10 6.79
N GLU A 37 -7.84 19.99 7.01
CA GLU A 37 -8.41 20.24 8.34
C GLU A 37 -9.07 18.98 8.91
N GLY A 38 -9.75 18.19 8.05
CA GLY A 38 -10.36 16.91 8.41
C GLY A 38 -9.40 15.86 8.99
N LEU A 39 -8.09 15.95 8.70
CA LEU A 39 -7.09 15.04 9.26
C LEU A 39 -7.00 15.10 10.79
N ALA A 40 -7.42 16.20 11.42
CA ALA A 40 -7.46 16.32 12.87
C ALA A 40 -8.32 15.22 13.54
N ARG A 41 -9.29 14.65 12.81
CA ARG A 41 -10.13 13.53 13.26
C ARG A 41 -9.35 12.24 13.50
N LEU A 42 -8.19 12.06 12.87
CA LEU A 42 -7.34 10.88 13.03
C LEU A 42 -6.48 10.92 14.30
N GLY A 43 -6.34 12.10 14.92
CA GLY A 43 -5.47 12.32 16.07
C GLY A 43 -6.24 12.49 17.38
N GLY A 44 -5.49 12.86 18.41
CA GLY A 44 -5.97 12.99 19.78
C GLY A 44 -5.09 12.23 20.77
N PRO A 45 -5.41 12.27 22.07
CA PRO A 45 -4.77 11.37 23.04
C PRO A 45 -5.07 9.91 22.68
N LEU A 46 -4.15 9.01 23.05
CA LEU A 46 -4.39 7.57 22.93
C LEU A 46 -5.65 7.21 23.73
N PRO A 47 -6.67 6.56 23.13
CA PRO A 47 -7.87 6.14 23.84
C PRO A 47 -7.56 5.10 24.91
N ASP A 48 -8.25 5.18 26.06
CA ASP A 48 -8.15 4.17 27.12
C ASP A 48 -8.79 2.83 26.71
N ASP A 49 -9.79 2.89 25.83
CA ASP A 49 -10.52 1.74 25.30
C ASP A 49 -10.31 1.57 23.78
N GLY A 50 -10.34 0.31 23.31
CA GLY A 50 -10.28 0.01 21.88
C GLY A 50 -11.56 0.42 21.14
N ALA A 51 -11.41 0.75 19.85
CA ALA A 51 -12.54 0.99 18.94
C ALA A 51 -12.85 -0.26 18.10
N ALA A 52 -14.07 -0.34 17.56
CA ALA A 52 -14.39 -1.38 16.60
C ALA A 52 -13.53 -1.21 15.33
N PRO A 53 -12.88 -2.26 14.81
CA PRO A 53 -12.00 -2.15 13.63
C PRO A 53 -12.67 -1.52 12.41
N ILE A 54 -13.98 -1.78 12.23
CA ILE A 54 -14.76 -1.22 11.12
C ILE A 54 -14.91 0.30 11.22
N ASP A 55 -15.03 0.85 12.43
CA ASP A 55 -15.14 2.28 12.67
C ASP A 55 -13.79 2.97 12.44
N VAL A 56 -12.69 2.31 12.82
CA VAL A 56 -11.33 2.78 12.53
C VAL A 56 -11.08 2.82 11.02
N LEU A 57 -11.44 1.76 10.30
CA LEU A 57 -11.30 1.71 8.84
C LEU A 57 -12.17 2.78 8.15
N ALA A 58 -13.39 3.00 8.65
CA ALA A 58 -14.27 4.04 8.14
C ALA A 58 -13.68 5.43 8.34
N LEU A 59 -13.17 5.73 9.54
CA LEU A 59 -12.51 6.98 9.85
C LEU A 59 -11.27 7.23 8.98
N LEU A 60 -10.45 6.21 8.77
CA LEU A 60 -9.25 6.30 7.93
C LEU A 60 -9.58 6.70 6.48
N ASP A 61 -10.60 6.09 5.88
CA ASP A 61 -11.01 6.43 4.51
C ASP A 61 -11.75 7.77 4.45
N GLU A 62 -12.64 8.07 5.39
CA GLU A 62 -13.40 9.32 5.40
C GLU A 62 -12.53 10.57 5.59
N ALA A 63 -11.55 10.51 6.50
CA ALA A 63 -10.65 11.63 6.77
C ALA A 63 -9.38 11.58 5.90
N GLY A 64 -8.82 10.39 5.68
CA GLY A 64 -7.56 10.22 4.97
C GLY A 64 -7.69 10.30 3.45
N SER A 65 -8.68 9.63 2.86
CA SER A 65 -8.79 9.54 1.40
C SER A 65 -8.95 10.90 0.71
N PRO A 66 -9.80 11.83 1.17
CA PRO A 66 -9.89 13.16 0.57
C PRO A 66 -8.61 13.99 0.71
N ALA A 67 -7.82 13.72 1.76
CA ALA A 67 -6.58 14.43 2.08
C ALA A 67 -5.34 13.86 1.37
N THR A 68 -5.48 12.80 0.57
CA THR A 68 -4.37 12.30 -0.25
C THR A 68 -4.03 13.25 -1.40
N VAL A 69 -2.75 13.29 -1.78
CA VAL A 69 -2.36 13.76 -3.11
C VAL A 69 -2.69 12.65 -4.11
N ALA A 70 -3.40 12.98 -5.19
CA ALA A 70 -3.87 12.01 -6.17
C ALA A 70 -2.78 11.55 -7.16
N CYS A 71 -1.63 11.07 -6.63
CA CYS A 71 -0.46 10.68 -7.44
C CYS A 71 -0.72 9.50 -8.37
N ALA A 72 -1.72 8.66 -8.07
CA ALA A 72 -2.10 7.53 -8.92
C ALA A 72 -2.92 7.96 -10.15
N GLY A 73 -3.47 9.18 -10.17
CA GLY A 73 -4.23 9.72 -11.29
C GLY A 73 -3.33 10.33 -12.37
N GLY A 74 -3.80 10.37 -13.61
CA GLY A 74 -3.01 10.80 -14.78
C GLY A 74 -2.65 12.29 -14.84
N ARG A 75 -2.96 13.08 -13.80
CA ARG A 75 -2.80 14.55 -13.77
C ARG A 75 -1.72 15.03 -12.79
N TYR A 76 -1.05 14.13 -12.09
CA TYR A 76 0.01 14.48 -11.16
C TYR A 76 1.38 14.58 -11.87
N PHE A 77 1.99 15.76 -11.85
CA PHE A 77 3.29 16.04 -12.51
C PHE A 77 4.36 16.54 -11.52
N GLY A 78 4.17 16.31 -10.21
CA GLY A 78 5.13 16.69 -9.18
C GLY A 78 6.15 15.59 -8.89
N PHE A 79 7.40 15.97 -8.59
CA PHE A 79 8.49 15.06 -8.19
C PHE A 79 8.73 13.88 -9.18
N VAL A 80 9.54 12.91 -8.74
CA VAL A 80 9.71 11.62 -9.43
C VAL A 80 8.86 10.60 -8.67
N THR A 81 7.56 10.63 -8.91
CA THR A 81 6.60 9.75 -8.23
C THR A 81 5.78 8.99 -9.27
N GLY A 82 5.90 7.66 -9.24
CA GLY A 82 5.05 6.77 -10.03
C GLY A 82 3.72 6.47 -9.34
N GLY A 83 2.73 6.08 -10.13
CA GLY A 83 1.49 5.47 -9.61
C GLY A 83 1.66 3.96 -9.41
N VAL A 84 0.89 3.38 -8.50
CA VAL A 84 0.84 1.92 -8.32
C VAL A 84 0.00 1.27 -9.43
N LEU A 85 0.51 0.20 -10.06
CA LEU A 85 -0.27 -0.60 -10.99
C LEU A 85 -1.27 -1.50 -10.22
N PRO A 86 -2.49 -1.76 -10.73
CA PRO A 86 -3.45 -2.65 -10.07
C PRO A 86 -2.89 -4.04 -9.74
N ALA A 87 -2.06 -4.60 -10.63
CA ALA A 87 -1.39 -5.88 -10.39
C ALA A 87 -0.40 -5.82 -9.21
N ALA A 88 0.37 -4.74 -9.09
CA ALA A 88 1.30 -4.54 -7.98
C ALA A 88 0.55 -4.34 -6.65
N LEU A 89 -0.55 -3.59 -6.66
CA LEU A 89 -1.41 -3.41 -5.48
C LEU A 89 -2.00 -4.75 -5.01
N ALA A 90 -2.56 -5.54 -5.92
CA ALA A 90 -3.15 -6.84 -5.60
C ALA A 90 -2.09 -7.83 -5.07
N ALA A 91 -0.90 -7.85 -5.65
CA ALA A 91 0.23 -8.64 -5.14
C ALA A 91 0.64 -8.18 -3.73
N GLY A 92 0.64 -6.85 -3.48
CA GLY A 92 0.88 -6.28 -2.16
C GLY A 92 -0.12 -6.77 -1.11
N TRP A 93 -1.41 -6.88 -1.44
CA TRP A 93 -2.41 -7.44 -0.52
C TRP A 93 -2.14 -8.91 -0.18
N LEU A 94 -1.71 -9.72 -1.16
CA LEU A 94 -1.30 -11.10 -0.89
C LEU A 94 -0.06 -11.15 0.01
N ALA A 95 0.95 -10.32 -0.27
CA ALA A 95 2.15 -10.24 0.54
C ALA A 95 1.84 -9.83 1.99
N SER A 96 0.97 -8.84 2.20
CA SER A 96 0.49 -8.45 3.53
C SER A 96 -0.31 -9.56 4.23
N ALA A 97 -1.10 -10.35 3.49
CA ALA A 97 -1.84 -11.47 4.06
C ALA A 97 -0.94 -12.65 4.45
N TRP A 98 0.20 -12.86 3.76
CA TRP A 98 1.17 -13.89 4.11
C TRP A 98 1.97 -13.56 5.38
N ASP A 99 2.12 -12.27 5.69
CA ASP A 99 2.76 -11.76 6.92
C ASP A 99 4.08 -12.46 7.25
N GLN A 100 5.01 -12.48 6.29
CA GLN A 100 6.30 -13.16 6.42
C GLN A 100 7.43 -12.15 6.69
N ASN A 101 8.25 -12.42 7.71
CA ASN A 101 9.50 -11.70 7.92
C ASN A 101 10.60 -12.30 7.01
N ALA A 102 10.93 -11.60 5.92
CA ALA A 102 11.80 -12.11 4.85
C ALA A 102 13.32 -11.90 5.06
N PHE A 103 13.80 -11.83 6.30
CA PHE A 103 15.24 -11.65 6.57
C PHE A 103 16.11 -12.87 6.21
N SER A 104 15.52 -14.06 6.04
CA SER A 104 16.22 -15.29 5.67
C SER A 104 15.30 -16.27 4.97
N THR A 105 15.87 -17.18 4.19
CA THR A 105 15.13 -18.25 3.49
C THR A 105 14.34 -19.15 4.46
N VAL A 106 14.82 -19.34 5.69
CA VAL A 106 14.09 -20.12 6.71
C VAL A 106 12.86 -19.37 7.19
N SER A 107 12.96 -18.06 7.37
CA SER A 107 11.89 -17.21 7.86
C SER A 107 10.86 -16.82 6.79
N SER A 108 11.26 -16.80 5.51
CA SER A 108 10.35 -16.64 4.38
C SER A 108 10.91 -17.31 3.12
N PRO A 109 10.66 -18.62 2.93
CA PRO A 109 11.11 -19.31 1.72
C PRO A 109 10.50 -18.70 0.45
N VAL A 110 9.24 -18.27 0.54
CA VAL A 110 8.53 -17.63 -0.57
C VAL A 110 9.10 -16.25 -0.89
N GLY A 111 9.42 -15.44 0.11
CA GLY A 111 10.02 -14.12 -0.09
C GLY A 111 11.38 -14.22 -0.75
N ALA A 112 12.26 -15.12 -0.26
CA ALA A 112 13.57 -15.35 -0.84
C ALA A 112 13.50 -15.85 -2.30
N ALA A 113 12.58 -16.77 -2.59
CA ALA A 113 12.41 -17.30 -3.94
C ALA A 113 11.88 -16.24 -4.93
N ILE A 114 10.87 -15.46 -4.52
CA ILE A 114 10.30 -14.39 -5.37
C ILE A 114 11.36 -13.31 -5.63
N GLU A 115 12.13 -12.90 -4.63
CA GLU A 115 13.21 -11.92 -4.80
C GLU A 115 14.25 -12.41 -5.82
N ALA A 116 14.73 -13.65 -5.68
CA ALA A 116 15.72 -14.22 -6.60
C ALA A 116 15.21 -14.23 -8.05
N ILE A 117 13.98 -14.72 -8.27
CA ILE A 117 13.36 -14.77 -9.60
C ILE A 117 13.16 -13.37 -10.18
N ALA A 118 12.68 -12.42 -9.37
CA ALA A 118 12.44 -11.06 -9.82
C ALA A 118 13.75 -10.33 -10.17
N LEU A 119 14.84 -10.58 -9.43
CA LEU A 119 16.15 -10.03 -9.73
C LEU A 119 16.68 -10.57 -11.06
N GLU A 120 16.59 -11.88 -11.32
CA GLU A 120 16.96 -12.47 -12.61
C GLU A 120 16.19 -11.80 -13.77
N TRP A 121 14.88 -11.63 -13.63
CA TRP A 121 14.07 -10.92 -14.63
C TRP A 121 14.45 -9.45 -14.79
N LEU A 122 14.85 -8.77 -13.72
CA LEU A 122 15.32 -7.39 -13.79
C LEU A 122 16.66 -7.27 -14.52
N LEU A 123 17.60 -8.20 -14.28
CA LEU A 123 18.86 -8.24 -15.01
C LEU A 123 18.61 -8.42 -16.51
N ASP A 124 17.72 -9.35 -16.89
CA ASP A 124 17.33 -9.58 -18.27
C ASP A 124 16.64 -8.36 -18.89
N ALA A 125 15.64 -7.79 -18.22
CA ALA A 125 14.86 -6.66 -18.71
C ALA A 125 15.70 -5.39 -18.89
N LEU A 126 16.74 -5.22 -18.06
CA LEU A 126 17.68 -4.10 -18.12
C LEU A 126 18.94 -4.40 -18.94
N ALA A 127 19.05 -5.60 -19.52
CA ALA A 127 20.22 -6.07 -20.27
C ALA A 127 21.55 -5.93 -19.50
N LEU A 128 21.54 -6.28 -18.21
CA LEU A 128 22.71 -6.29 -17.33
C LEU A 128 23.47 -7.62 -17.42
N PRO A 129 24.75 -7.67 -17.02
CA PRO A 129 25.50 -8.93 -16.98
C PRO A 129 24.84 -9.94 -16.04
N PRO A 130 24.66 -11.21 -16.43
CA PRO A 130 23.93 -12.22 -15.66
C PRO A 130 24.60 -12.60 -14.33
N GLU A 131 25.90 -12.34 -14.18
CA GLU A 131 26.65 -12.52 -12.94
C GLU A 131 26.44 -11.39 -11.91
N SER A 132 25.66 -10.36 -12.26
CA SER A 132 25.37 -9.24 -11.37
C SER A 132 24.53 -9.69 -10.19
N GLY A 133 24.84 -9.19 -8.99
CA GLY A 133 23.99 -9.36 -7.82
C GLY A 133 22.97 -8.24 -7.69
N GLY A 134 21.97 -8.44 -6.84
CA GLY A 134 20.99 -7.41 -6.49
C GLY A 134 20.26 -7.72 -5.19
N ALA A 135 19.53 -6.73 -4.70
CA ALA A 135 18.65 -6.85 -3.53
C ALA A 135 17.56 -5.79 -3.65
N PHE A 136 16.35 -6.08 -3.15
CA PHE A 136 15.33 -5.05 -3.00
C PHE A 136 15.60 -4.23 -1.74
N VAL A 137 15.59 -2.90 -1.88
CA VAL A 137 15.75 -1.93 -0.80
C VAL A 137 14.55 -1.00 -0.75
N THR A 138 14.35 -0.33 0.38
CA THR A 138 13.19 0.56 0.59
C THR A 138 13.30 1.89 -0.15
N GLY A 139 14.48 2.23 -0.66
CA GLY A 139 14.74 3.49 -1.36
C GLY A 139 16.15 3.53 -1.94
N ALA A 140 16.45 4.55 -2.74
CA ALA A 140 17.72 4.67 -3.45
C ALA A 140 18.86 5.31 -2.63
N THR A 141 18.56 5.89 -1.47
CA THR A 141 19.49 6.63 -0.59
C THR A 141 19.74 5.86 0.70
#